data_AF-A0A497FER9-F1
#
_entry.id   AF-A0A497FER9-F1
#
_cell.length_a   1.000
_cell.length_b   1.000
_cell.length_c   1.000
_cell.angle_alpha   90.00
_cell.angle_beta   90.00
_cell.angle_gamma   90.00
#
_symmetry.space_group_name_H-M   'P 1'
#
loop_
_entity.id
_entity.type
_entity.pdbx_description
1 polymer ?
#
loop_
_entity_poly.entity_id
_entity_poly.type
_entity_poly.pdbx_seq_one_letter_code
_entity_poly.pdbx_strand_id
1 'polypeptide(L)'
;MNKSIVLILLIIIFSIYIPSVVNEDLRQFYTTVAASNEKIVIPSNGTYKCRVGPKPISKVGDVVLGIVWWHIPKELEGKIVIISADTGNHTDFTIEIWTGYIPYDETEWWAKYTPLVAQTQHMQNPTLVWRMRAGNYTLAFAHWPHTCGCNEFEIEITYNVTILEKGEWFNWMNNLYHPYVKIKLSQMPSQILKEGFVALLVKTNEYKLLKKWIDTYIRDVGFKYGTEIRVFTGSFKNIHEVRNLLRQLYFNTTPRVKGAILVGNMPFPLMGGVTDDNKTYSYYSTRYYEDLDGYFHFNERGWIDWWNNTNGLEIWVAMIRPPSAFP
;
A
#
# COMPACT_ATOMS: atom_id res chain seq x y z
N MET A 1 31.83 -30.81 33.49
CA MET A 1 32.73 -29.82 34.13
C MET A 1 33.40 -29.04 33.01
N ASN A 2 32.81 -27.92 32.56
CA ASN A 2 32.99 -26.54 33.04
C ASN A 2 34.34 -25.89 32.68
N LYS A 3 34.21 -24.70 32.04
CA LYS A 3 35.14 -23.56 31.82
C LYS A 3 35.66 -23.45 30.37
N SER A 4 35.09 -22.65 29.47
CA SER A 4 34.77 -21.20 29.44
C SER A 4 35.98 -20.27 29.28
N ILE A 5 35.75 -19.19 28.50
CA ILE A 5 36.50 -17.92 28.29
C ILE A 5 37.17 -17.88 26.90
N VAL A 6 36.63 -17.24 25.85
CA VAL A 6 36.26 -15.81 25.60
C VAL A 6 37.46 -14.86 25.49
N LEU A 7 37.75 -14.42 24.26
CA LEU A 7 38.29 -13.09 23.87
C LEU A 7 38.22 -13.03 22.33
N ILE A 8 37.26 -12.38 21.65
CA ILE A 8 36.94 -10.95 21.52
C ILE A 8 38.12 -10.07 21.04
N LEU A 9 37.86 -9.43 19.89
CA LEU A 9 38.47 -8.22 19.31
C LEU A 9 39.83 -8.33 18.57
N LEU A 10 39.75 -8.20 17.24
CA LEU A 10 40.63 -7.32 16.48
C LEU A 10 39.90 -6.87 15.20
N ILE A 11 39.15 -5.78 15.34
CA ILE A 11 38.89 -4.82 14.27
C ILE A 11 40.21 -4.05 14.07
N ILE A 12 40.47 -3.61 12.84
CA ILE A 12 41.22 -2.39 12.44
C ILE A 12 42.49 -2.66 11.57
N ILE A 13 42.35 -2.22 10.32
CA ILE A 13 43.36 -1.69 9.37
C ILE A 13 44.22 -2.68 8.57
N PHE A 14 43.94 -2.78 7.28
CA PHE A 14 44.78 -2.32 6.15
C PHE A 14 43.94 -2.54 4.87
N SER A 15 43.27 -1.54 4.28
CA SER A 15 43.83 -0.41 3.54
C SER A 15 44.88 -0.83 2.51
N ILE A 16 44.44 -1.25 1.32
CA ILE A 16 45.16 -0.95 0.08
C ILE A 16 44.19 -0.27 -0.88
N TYR A 17 44.71 0.83 -1.40
CA TYR A 17 44.08 1.97 -2.04
C TYR A 17 44.36 1.90 -3.55
N ILE A 18 43.29 2.08 -4.33
CA ILE A 18 43.06 2.82 -5.60
C ILE A 18 44.23 3.01 -6.62
N PRO A 19 43.92 3.09 -7.94
CA PRO A 19 43.61 4.39 -8.58
C PRO A 19 42.38 4.30 -9.53
N SER A 20 41.34 5.14 -9.45
CA SER A 20 41.21 6.56 -9.84
C SER A 20 41.44 6.81 -11.33
N VAL A 21 40.49 7.57 -11.90
CA VAL A 21 40.46 8.26 -13.19
C VAL A 21 39.82 7.46 -14.34
N VAL A 22 38.53 7.74 -14.62
CA VAL A 22 38.12 8.35 -15.89
C VAL A 22 36.95 9.31 -15.65
N ASN A 23 37.28 10.60 -15.79
CA ASN A 23 36.50 11.75 -16.26
C ASN A 23 35.04 11.99 -15.85
N GLU A 24 34.90 13.17 -15.23
CA GLU A 24 33.87 14.18 -15.53
C GLU A 24 33.40 14.14 -16.99
N ASP A 25 32.10 13.88 -17.20
CA ASP A 25 31.25 14.58 -18.16
C ASP A 25 29.87 13.92 -18.20
N LEU A 26 28.93 14.40 -17.39
CA LEU A 26 27.49 14.30 -17.70
C LEU A 26 26.75 15.50 -17.07
N ARG A 27 27.17 16.71 -17.46
CA ARG A 27 26.23 17.84 -17.54
C ARG A 27 25.51 17.73 -18.89
N GLN A 28 24.19 17.91 -18.84
CA GLN A 28 23.27 18.07 -19.96
C GLN A 28 23.10 16.87 -20.90
N PHE A 29 22.04 16.11 -20.66
CA PHE A 29 21.10 15.76 -21.72
C PHE A 29 19.67 15.90 -21.19
N TYR A 30 19.06 17.07 -21.41
CA TYR A 30 17.62 17.11 -21.64
C TYR A 30 17.42 16.50 -23.02
N THR A 31 16.88 15.30 -23.07
CA THR A 31 16.40 14.71 -24.33
C THR A 31 15.14 13.93 -24.07
N THR A 32 14.02 14.55 -24.43
CA THR A 32 12.81 13.88 -24.89
C THR A 32 13.22 12.87 -25.96
N VAL A 33 13.16 11.57 -25.67
CA VAL A 33 13.33 10.50 -26.68
C VAL A 33 12.30 9.41 -26.45
N ALA A 34 11.73 9.01 -27.57
CA ALA A 34 10.65 8.07 -27.76
C ALA A 34 10.73 6.79 -26.92
N ALA A 35 9.56 6.35 -26.47
CA ALA A 35 9.32 5.01 -25.96
C ALA A 35 9.50 3.98 -27.10
N SER A 36 10.65 3.30 -27.14
CA SER A 36 10.82 2.00 -27.78
C SER A 36 12.15 1.35 -27.38
N ASN A 37 12.08 0.11 -26.87
CA ASN A 37 13.15 -0.82 -26.46
C ASN A 37 13.62 -0.75 -24.99
N GLU A 38 12.77 -1.33 -24.13
CA GLU A 38 13.10 -2.16 -22.95
C GLU A 38 14.17 -1.64 -21.98
N LYS A 39 14.00 -0.42 -21.47
CA LYS A 39 14.78 0.05 -20.33
C LYS A 39 13.94 -0.04 -19.06
N ILE A 40 14.41 -0.80 -18.08
CA ILE A 40 13.94 -0.71 -16.70
C ILE A 40 14.19 0.72 -16.22
N VAL A 41 13.14 1.42 -15.79
CA VAL A 41 13.18 2.81 -15.37
C VAL A 41 13.17 2.90 -13.84
N ILE A 42 14.03 3.74 -13.27
CA ILE A 42 13.86 4.19 -11.88
C ILE A 42 12.95 5.42 -11.93
N PRO A 43 11.78 5.43 -11.28
CA PRO A 43 10.86 6.56 -11.38
C PRO A 43 11.50 7.82 -10.80
N SER A 44 11.28 8.94 -11.47
CA SER A 44 11.73 10.27 -11.08
C SER A 44 10.71 11.32 -11.51
N ASN A 45 10.74 12.48 -10.85
CA ASN A 45 9.82 13.58 -11.15
C ASN A 45 9.97 14.04 -12.60
N GLY A 46 8.87 14.10 -13.34
CA GLY A 46 8.91 14.56 -14.73
C GLY A 46 7.66 14.22 -15.54
N THR A 47 7.70 14.59 -16.81
CA THR A 47 6.67 14.32 -17.81
C THR A 47 7.20 13.34 -18.85
N TYR A 48 6.41 12.33 -19.16
CA TYR A 48 6.78 11.19 -19.98
C TYR A 48 5.69 10.91 -21.01
N LYS A 49 6.03 10.10 -22.01
CA LYS A 49 5.09 9.61 -23.01
C LYS A 49 5.04 8.09 -22.96
N CYS A 50 3.85 7.53 -23.15
CA CYS A 50 3.65 6.09 -23.27
C CYS A 50 2.77 5.81 -24.50
N ARG A 51 3.15 4.80 -25.26
CA ARG A 51 2.32 4.29 -26.35
C ARG A 51 1.48 3.13 -25.83
N VAL A 52 0.18 3.20 -26.02
CA VAL A 52 -0.82 2.20 -25.61
C VAL A 52 -1.30 1.48 -26.86
N GLY A 53 -1.19 0.15 -26.89
CA GLY A 53 -1.48 -0.66 -28.08
C GLY A 53 -0.25 -0.95 -28.95
N PRO A 54 -0.40 -1.35 -30.23
CA PRO A 54 -1.63 -1.47 -31.03
C PRO A 54 -2.41 -2.77 -30.83
N LYS A 55 -1.84 -3.77 -30.15
CA LYS A 55 -2.40 -5.13 -30.12
C LYS A 55 -3.56 -5.22 -29.11
N PRO A 56 -4.83 -5.35 -29.55
CA PRO A 56 -5.92 -5.59 -28.64
C PRO A 56 -5.81 -6.97 -28.01
N ILE A 57 -6.22 -7.06 -26.76
CA ILE A 57 -6.29 -8.30 -26.00
C ILE A 57 -7.78 -8.63 -25.81
N SER A 58 -8.34 -9.36 -26.77
CA SER A 58 -9.77 -9.66 -26.87
C SER A 58 -10.32 -10.51 -25.73
N LYS A 59 -9.47 -11.26 -25.02
CA LYS A 59 -9.88 -12.13 -23.89
C LYS A 59 -10.51 -11.37 -22.71
N VAL A 60 -10.33 -10.05 -22.62
CA VAL A 60 -10.87 -9.19 -21.56
C VAL A 60 -11.64 -7.98 -22.11
N GLY A 61 -12.26 -8.13 -23.28
CA GLY A 61 -13.09 -7.10 -23.90
C GLY A 61 -12.29 -6.08 -24.73
N ASP A 62 -11.33 -6.56 -25.51
CA ASP A 62 -10.48 -5.77 -26.41
C ASP A 62 -9.75 -4.61 -25.71
N VAL A 63 -8.99 -4.94 -24.67
CA VAL A 63 -8.12 -3.95 -23.99
C VAL A 63 -6.81 -3.76 -24.76
N VAL A 64 -6.29 -2.54 -24.78
CA VAL A 64 -4.93 -2.23 -25.24
C VAL A 64 -4.10 -1.68 -24.08
N LEU A 65 -2.81 -1.99 -24.07
CA LEU A 65 -1.91 -1.65 -22.95
C LEU A 65 -0.74 -0.79 -23.42
N GLY A 66 -0.39 0.19 -22.62
CA GLY A 66 0.94 0.77 -22.58
C GLY A 66 1.66 0.30 -21.32
N ILE A 67 2.88 -0.20 -21.45
CA ILE A 67 3.66 -0.74 -20.33
C ILE A 67 4.90 0.12 -20.11
N VAL A 68 5.30 0.28 -18.86
CA VAL A 68 6.60 0.81 -18.44
C VAL A 68 7.11 -0.05 -17.28
N TRP A 69 8.32 -0.60 -17.40
CA TRP A 69 8.93 -1.39 -16.33
C TRP A 69 9.65 -0.49 -15.34
N TRP A 70 9.28 -0.59 -14.07
CA TRP A 70 9.86 0.17 -12.97
C TRP A 70 10.72 -0.71 -12.07
N HIS A 71 11.89 -0.19 -11.70
CA HIS A 71 12.64 -0.65 -10.54
C HIS A 71 12.58 0.43 -9.47
N ILE A 72 11.96 0.11 -8.34
CA ILE A 72 11.91 0.97 -7.16
C ILE A 72 13.09 0.59 -6.26
N PRO A 73 14.13 1.43 -6.18
CA PRO A 73 15.26 1.16 -5.31
C PRO A 73 14.86 1.50 -3.85
N LYS A 74 15.63 1.02 -2.87
CA LYS A 74 15.29 1.15 -1.44
C LYS A 74 15.16 2.60 -0.99
N GLU A 75 15.84 3.53 -1.64
CA GLU A 75 15.83 4.96 -1.32
C GLU A 75 14.47 5.61 -1.62
N LEU A 76 13.66 5.00 -2.48
CA LEU A 76 12.30 5.44 -2.79
C LEU A 76 11.24 4.72 -1.94
N GLU A 77 11.63 3.73 -1.13
CA GLU A 77 10.69 2.98 -0.30
C GLU A 77 9.97 3.89 0.71
N GLY A 78 8.64 3.79 0.75
CA GLY A 78 7.78 4.55 1.66
C GLY A 78 7.43 5.97 1.18
N LYS A 79 8.08 6.49 0.13
CA LYS A 79 7.69 7.75 -0.55
C LYS A 79 6.39 7.56 -1.32
N ILE A 80 5.69 8.65 -1.57
CA ILE A 80 4.45 8.64 -2.35
C ILE A 80 4.77 9.01 -3.78
N VAL A 81 4.32 8.19 -4.73
CA VAL A 81 4.32 8.54 -6.15
C VAL A 81 2.90 8.88 -6.58
N ILE A 82 2.76 9.96 -7.34
CA ILE A 82 1.55 10.40 -8.00
C ILE A 82 1.80 10.29 -9.49
N ILE A 83 0.91 9.62 -10.19
CA ILE A 83 0.95 9.41 -11.63
C ILE A 83 -0.34 9.97 -12.21
N SER A 84 -0.28 11.04 -12.99
CA SER A 84 -1.44 11.56 -13.72
C SER A 84 -1.23 11.37 -15.21
N ALA A 85 -2.22 10.82 -15.89
CA ALA A 85 -2.21 10.67 -17.35
C ALA A 85 -3.08 11.75 -17.99
N ASP A 86 -2.62 12.31 -19.09
CA ASP A 86 -3.43 13.04 -20.06
C ASP A 86 -3.76 12.07 -21.21
N THR A 87 -5.01 11.65 -21.22
CA THR A 87 -5.58 10.70 -22.18
C THR A 87 -6.37 11.42 -23.29
N GLY A 88 -6.22 12.75 -23.42
CA GLY A 88 -6.99 13.53 -24.38
C GLY A 88 -8.48 13.34 -24.18
N ASN A 89 -9.20 12.96 -25.24
CA ASN A 89 -10.65 12.73 -25.19
C ASN A 89 -11.04 11.30 -24.79
N HIS A 90 -10.08 10.42 -24.46
CA HIS A 90 -10.38 9.03 -24.11
C HIS A 90 -10.85 8.92 -22.66
N THR A 91 -12.03 8.34 -22.47
CA THR A 91 -12.76 8.32 -21.19
C THR A 91 -12.70 7.00 -20.45
N ASP A 92 -12.21 5.93 -21.09
CA ASP A 92 -12.12 4.59 -20.48
C ASP A 92 -10.67 4.13 -20.33
N PHE A 93 -9.96 4.79 -19.41
CA PHE A 93 -8.56 4.53 -19.08
C PHE A 93 -8.37 4.15 -17.63
N THR A 94 -7.40 3.27 -17.37
CA THR A 94 -6.87 3.00 -16.03
C THR A 94 -5.36 3.17 -16.00
N ILE A 95 -4.85 3.57 -14.84
CA ILE A 95 -3.43 3.44 -14.48
C ILE A 95 -3.32 2.32 -13.46
N GLU A 96 -2.43 1.38 -13.71
CA GLU A 96 -2.25 0.17 -12.91
C GLU A 96 -0.78 -0.06 -12.56
N ILE A 97 -0.52 -0.57 -11.36
CA ILE A 97 0.80 -1.00 -10.92
C ILE A 97 0.73 -2.47 -10.56
N TRP A 98 1.49 -3.27 -11.28
CA TRP A 98 1.61 -4.72 -11.09
C TRP A 98 2.98 -5.07 -10.51
N THR A 99 3.07 -6.09 -9.66
CA THR A 99 4.38 -6.61 -9.25
C THR A 99 5.04 -7.38 -10.40
N GLY A 100 6.36 -7.23 -10.51
CA GLY A 100 7.17 -7.89 -11.53
C GLY A 100 7.12 -7.20 -12.89
N TYR A 101 7.78 -7.81 -13.88
CA TYR A 101 7.81 -7.32 -15.25
C TYR A 101 6.84 -8.14 -16.10
N ILE A 102 5.78 -7.48 -16.57
CA ILE A 102 4.80 -8.04 -17.51
C ILE A 102 5.33 -7.80 -18.92
N PRO A 103 5.53 -8.86 -19.74
CA PRO A 103 5.90 -8.73 -21.14
C PRO A 103 4.82 -8.01 -21.96
N TYR A 104 5.22 -7.20 -22.94
CA TYR A 104 4.29 -6.48 -23.83
C TYR A 104 3.39 -7.39 -24.65
N ASP A 105 3.86 -8.61 -24.95
CA ASP A 105 3.13 -9.60 -25.72
C ASP A 105 2.23 -10.51 -24.87
N GLU A 106 2.26 -10.36 -23.54
CA GLU A 106 1.45 -11.16 -22.63
C GLU A 106 -0.05 -10.82 -22.78
N THR A 107 -0.83 -11.83 -23.12
CA THR A 107 -2.27 -11.72 -23.38
C THR A 107 -3.12 -12.29 -22.25
N GLU A 108 -2.52 -12.71 -21.14
CA GLU A 108 -3.21 -13.23 -19.96
C GLU A 108 -2.58 -12.66 -18.68
N TRP A 109 -2.09 -11.42 -18.72
CA TRP A 109 -1.29 -10.88 -17.63
C TRP A 109 -2.06 -10.87 -16.31
N TRP A 110 -3.38 -10.64 -16.37
CA TRP A 110 -4.28 -10.56 -15.20
C TRP A 110 -4.42 -11.89 -14.48
N ALA A 111 -4.24 -12.99 -15.20
CA ALA A 111 -4.37 -14.34 -14.68
C ALA A 111 -3.01 -14.92 -14.26
N LYS A 112 -1.94 -14.56 -14.97
CA LYS A 112 -0.59 -15.12 -14.75
C LYS A 112 0.26 -14.33 -13.78
N TYR A 113 0.07 -13.01 -13.72
CA TYR A 113 0.86 -12.13 -12.88
C TYR A 113 0.01 -11.69 -11.69
N THR A 114 0.56 -11.89 -10.50
CA THR A 114 -0.05 -11.47 -9.23
C THR A 114 1.00 -10.91 -8.29
N PRO A 115 0.67 -9.90 -7.46
CA PRO A 115 -0.59 -9.14 -7.42
C PRO A 115 -0.59 -7.78 -8.17
N LEU A 116 -1.79 -7.33 -8.57
CA LEU A 116 -2.10 -5.92 -8.78
C LEU A 116 -1.91 -5.16 -7.46
N VAL A 117 -1.09 -4.13 -7.47
CA VAL A 117 -0.71 -3.36 -6.29
C VAL A 117 -1.60 -2.13 -6.13
N ALA A 118 -1.87 -1.43 -7.23
CA ALA A 118 -2.67 -0.22 -7.22
C ALA A 118 -3.32 0.00 -8.59
N GLN A 119 -4.55 0.52 -8.62
CA GLN A 119 -5.29 0.79 -9.85
C GLN A 119 -6.25 1.97 -9.67
N THR A 120 -6.46 2.76 -10.73
CA THR A 120 -7.50 3.80 -10.79
C THR A 120 -8.84 3.24 -11.26
N GLN A 121 -9.93 3.97 -11.03
CA GLN A 121 -11.17 3.69 -11.77
C GLN A 121 -10.99 4.02 -13.25
N HIS A 122 -11.86 3.43 -14.08
CA HIS A 122 -12.04 3.78 -15.47
C HIS A 122 -12.50 5.24 -15.57
N MET A 123 -11.68 6.11 -16.13
CA MET A 123 -12.01 7.52 -16.32
C MET A 123 -11.12 8.21 -17.35
N GLN A 124 -11.52 9.41 -17.76
CA GLN A 124 -10.66 10.35 -18.47
C GLN A 124 -9.61 10.94 -17.52
N ASN A 125 -8.37 11.08 -18.00
CA ASN A 125 -7.25 11.66 -17.27
C ASN A 125 -7.05 11.09 -15.85
N PRO A 126 -6.92 9.76 -15.71
CA PRO A 126 -6.79 9.12 -14.40
C PRO A 126 -5.57 9.63 -13.64
N THR A 127 -5.70 9.68 -12.31
CA THR A 127 -4.59 9.97 -11.40
C THR A 127 -4.48 8.87 -10.34
N LEU A 128 -3.33 8.20 -10.32
CA LEU A 128 -2.97 7.18 -9.35
C LEU A 128 -2.05 7.77 -8.29
N VAL A 129 -2.28 7.43 -7.03
CA VAL A 129 -1.38 7.74 -5.93
C VAL A 129 -1.02 6.44 -5.23
N TRP A 130 0.28 6.18 -5.06
CA TRP A 130 0.77 4.92 -4.51
C TRP A 130 1.94 5.16 -3.56
N ARG A 131 1.97 4.46 -2.42
CA ARG A 131 3.16 4.41 -1.57
C ARG A 131 4.11 3.35 -2.11
N MET A 132 5.23 3.80 -2.64
CA MET A 132 6.23 2.93 -3.25
C MET A 132 6.79 1.93 -2.23
N ARG A 133 6.94 0.68 -2.67
CA ARG A 133 7.72 -0.35 -1.98
C ARG A 133 8.90 -0.74 -2.88
N ALA A 134 10.04 -1.06 -2.29
CA ALA A 134 11.21 -1.46 -3.07
C ALA A 134 10.94 -2.75 -3.84
N GLY A 135 11.36 -2.82 -5.10
CA GLY A 135 11.13 -4.00 -5.95
C GLY A 135 10.94 -3.67 -7.42
N ASN A 136 10.53 -4.70 -8.17
CA ASN A 136 10.27 -4.61 -9.61
C ASN A 136 8.77 -4.56 -9.86
N TYR A 137 8.34 -3.63 -10.71
CA TYR A 137 6.94 -3.38 -11.00
C TYR A 137 6.72 -3.10 -12.49
N THR A 138 5.48 -3.26 -12.92
CA THR A 138 4.99 -2.82 -14.23
C THR A 138 3.94 -1.75 -14.01
N LEU A 139 4.22 -0.54 -14.49
CA LEU A 139 3.22 0.50 -14.67
C LEU A 139 2.51 0.23 -15.99
N ALA A 140 1.20 -0.03 -15.93
CA ALA A 140 0.37 -0.28 -17.09
C ALA A 140 -0.69 0.82 -17.24
N PHE A 141 -0.90 1.26 -18.47
CA PHE A 141 -1.99 2.12 -18.88
C PHE A 141 -2.93 1.28 -19.73
N ALA A 142 -4.08 0.90 -19.19
CA ALA A 142 -5.04 0.08 -19.90
C ALA A 142 -6.20 0.92 -20.43
N HIS A 143 -6.64 0.59 -21.65
CA HIS A 143 -7.71 1.29 -22.34
C HIS A 143 -8.61 0.28 -23.03
N TRP A 144 -9.91 0.51 -22.93
CA TRP A 144 -10.96 -0.23 -23.63
C TRP A 144 -11.55 0.62 -24.76
N PRO A 145 -11.04 0.53 -26.00
CA PRO A 145 -11.45 1.41 -27.09
C PRO A 145 -12.96 1.39 -27.36
N HIS A 146 -13.56 0.19 -27.38
CA HIS A 146 -14.99 0.05 -27.64
C HIS A 146 -15.87 0.71 -26.59
N THR A 147 -15.50 0.61 -25.32
CA THR A 147 -16.24 1.25 -24.22
C THR A 147 -16.00 2.77 -24.20
N CYS A 148 -14.78 3.21 -24.56
CA CYS A 148 -14.46 4.61 -24.78
C CYS A 148 -15.23 5.21 -25.98
N GLY A 149 -15.74 4.36 -26.89
CA GLY A 149 -16.37 4.78 -28.14
C GLY A 149 -15.38 5.19 -29.22
N CYS A 150 -14.08 4.89 -29.06
CA CYS A 150 -13.08 5.09 -30.10
C CYS A 150 -12.77 3.78 -30.84
N ASN A 151 -12.35 3.89 -32.10
CA ASN A 151 -11.87 2.76 -32.90
C ASN A 151 -10.34 2.76 -33.02
N GLU A 152 -9.67 3.49 -32.13
CA GLU A 152 -8.23 3.65 -32.10
C GLU A 152 -7.62 2.63 -31.14
N PHE A 153 -6.90 1.66 -31.69
CA PHE A 153 -6.19 0.64 -30.92
C PHE A 153 -4.76 1.05 -30.57
N GLU A 154 -4.24 2.14 -31.14
CA GLU A 154 -2.93 2.68 -30.83
C GLU A 154 -3.06 4.16 -30.50
N ILE A 155 -2.65 4.54 -29.29
CA ILE A 155 -2.63 5.94 -28.88
C ILE A 155 -1.33 6.30 -28.15
N GLU A 156 -0.90 7.55 -28.28
CA GLU A 156 0.18 8.11 -27.47
C GLU A 156 -0.43 8.98 -26.36
N ILE A 157 -0.12 8.64 -25.10
CA ILE A 157 -0.52 9.43 -23.93
C ILE A 157 0.70 10.12 -23.33
N THR A 158 0.44 11.23 -22.64
CA THR A 158 1.43 11.89 -21.78
C THR A 158 1.09 11.58 -20.33
N TYR A 159 2.09 11.27 -19.50
CA TYR A 159 1.88 11.09 -18.07
C TYR A 159 2.93 11.82 -17.25
N ASN A 160 2.52 12.35 -16.10
CA ASN A 160 3.39 13.02 -15.15
C ASN A 160 3.63 12.12 -13.95
N VAL A 161 4.88 12.08 -13.49
CA VAL A 161 5.28 11.42 -12.25
C VAL A 161 5.71 12.48 -11.27
N THR A 162 5.12 12.48 -10.08
CA THR A 162 5.50 13.33 -8.95
C THR A 162 5.73 12.46 -7.73
N ILE A 163 6.95 12.44 -7.22
CA ILE A 163 7.40 11.76 -6.03
C ILE A 163 7.47 12.79 -4.91
N LEU A 164 6.70 12.55 -3.86
CA LEU A 164 6.64 13.38 -2.67
C LEU A 164 7.36 12.72 -1.52
N GLU A 165 8.13 13.52 -0.78
CA GLU A 165 8.72 13.08 0.48
C GLU A 165 7.65 12.83 1.54
N LYS A 166 8.03 12.09 2.58
CA LYS A 166 7.16 11.76 3.71
C LYS A 166 6.79 13.04 4.47
N GLY A 167 5.62 13.59 4.17
CA GLY A 167 5.04 14.79 4.82
C GLY A 167 4.54 15.82 3.81
N GLU A 168 5.19 15.94 2.65
CA GLU A 168 4.79 16.88 1.57
C GLU A 168 3.44 16.51 0.96
N TRP A 169 3.14 15.22 0.93
CA TRP A 169 1.85 14.70 0.47
C TRP A 169 0.66 15.27 1.26
N PHE A 170 0.83 15.68 2.53
CA PHE A 170 -0.25 16.28 3.33
C PHE A 170 -0.67 17.63 2.77
N ASN A 171 0.29 18.48 2.45
CA ASN A 171 0.02 19.78 1.82
C ASN A 171 -0.57 19.60 0.43
N TRP A 172 -0.08 18.62 -0.34
CA TRP A 172 -0.62 18.30 -1.66
C TRP A 172 -2.08 17.82 -1.59
N MET A 173 -2.40 16.92 -0.65
CA MET A 173 -3.77 16.42 -0.45
C MET A 173 -4.71 17.47 0.15
N ASN A 174 -4.23 18.35 1.02
CA ASN A 174 -5.03 19.45 1.54
C ASN A 174 -5.47 20.41 0.42
N ASN A 175 -4.66 20.57 -0.63
CA ASN A 175 -5.06 21.34 -1.81
C ASN A 175 -6.11 20.64 -2.68
N LEU A 176 -6.35 19.34 -2.46
CA LEU A 176 -7.38 18.55 -3.16
C LEU A 176 -8.73 18.52 -2.41
N TYR A 177 -8.86 19.17 -1.26
CA TYR A 177 -10.13 19.33 -0.52
C TYR A 177 -11.20 20.17 -1.25
N HIS A 178 -11.04 20.44 -2.56
CA HIS A 178 -12.15 20.84 -3.41
C HIS A 178 -13.03 19.60 -3.74
N PRO A 179 -14.36 19.72 -3.69
CA PRO A 179 -15.32 18.61 -3.52
C PRO A 179 -15.47 17.64 -4.72
N TYR A 180 -14.55 17.63 -5.68
CA TYR A 180 -14.69 16.88 -6.93
C TYR A 180 -13.69 15.73 -7.11
N VAL A 181 -12.78 15.51 -6.16
CA VAL A 181 -11.79 14.43 -6.31
C VAL A 181 -12.17 13.23 -5.45
N LYS A 182 -13.00 12.34 -6.01
CA LYS A 182 -13.16 10.97 -5.50
C LYS A 182 -11.89 10.18 -5.82
N ILE A 183 -10.82 10.37 -5.05
CA ILE A 183 -9.65 9.51 -5.18
C ILE A 183 -9.99 8.17 -4.53
N LYS A 184 -10.49 7.22 -5.33
CA LYS A 184 -10.66 5.83 -4.90
C LYS A 184 -9.29 5.15 -5.02
N LEU A 185 -8.43 5.38 -4.02
CA LEU A 185 -7.16 4.68 -3.90
C LEU A 185 -7.38 3.30 -3.28
N SER A 186 -6.93 2.28 -4.01
CA SER A 186 -7.07 0.85 -3.75
C SER A 186 -8.49 0.28 -3.93
N GLN A 187 -8.60 -0.60 -4.93
CA GLN A 187 -9.38 -1.82 -4.74
C GLN A 187 -8.64 -2.63 -3.67
N MET A 188 -9.36 -3.23 -2.72
CA MET A 188 -8.77 -4.19 -1.79
C MET A 188 -7.90 -5.16 -2.60
N PRO A 189 -6.60 -5.33 -2.30
CA PRO A 189 -5.90 -6.50 -2.75
C PRO A 189 -6.73 -7.68 -2.26
N SER A 190 -7.19 -8.54 -3.18
CA SER A 190 -7.84 -9.81 -2.84
C SER A 190 -6.90 -10.74 -2.04
N GLN A 191 -5.65 -10.31 -1.86
CA GLN A 191 -4.61 -10.93 -1.06
C GLN A 191 -4.40 -10.14 0.25
N ILE A 192 -5.37 -10.18 1.18
CA ILE A 192 -5.01 -10.13 2.61
C ILE A 192 -3.94 -11.21 2.82
N LEU A 193 -2.83 -10.88 3.48
CA LEU A 193 -1.77 -11.86 3.77
C LEU A 193 -2.40 -13.13 4.35
N LYS A 194 -2.40 -14.23 3.59
CA LYS A 194 -2.96 -15.51 4.07
C LYS A 194 -2.03 -16.19 5.08
N GLU A 195 -0.74 -15.90 4.96
CA GLU A 195 0.34 -16.44 5.78
C GLU A 195 0.79 -15.43 6.83
N GLY A 196 1.01 -15.91 8.05
CA GLY A 196 1.30 -15.06 9.22
C GLY A 196 0.57 -15.49 10.48
N PHE A 197 0.86 -14.80 11.58
CA PHE A 197 0.22 -15.03 12.88
C PHE A 197 -0.91 -14.03 13.13
N VAL A 198 -1.83 -14.37 14.04
CA VAL A 198 -2.88 -13.47 14.53
C VAL A 198 -2.46 -12.89 15.88
N ALA A 199 -2.53 -11.57 16.03
CA ALA A 199 -2.23 -10.90 17.29
C ALA A 199 -3.48 -10.83 18.19
N LEU A 200 -3.43 -11.39 19.39
CA LEU A 200 -4.48 -11.24 20.40
C LEU A 200 -4.04 -10.17 21.39
N LEU A 201 -4.68 -8.99 21.33
CA LEU A 201 -4.35 -7.84 22.16
C LEU A 201 -5.34 -7.76 23.32
N VAL A 202 -4.81 -7.65 24.52
CA VAL A 202 -5.60 -7.60 25.75
C VAL A 202 -4.87 -6.76 26.79
N LYS A 203 -5.59 -5.92 27.57
CA LYS A 203 -4.94 -5.13 28.60
C LYS A 203 -4.33 -6.02 29.67
N THR A 204 -3.17 -5.64 30.21
CA THR A 204 -2.42 -6.48 31.17
C THR A 204 -3.26 -6.95 32.35
N ASN A 205 -4.12 -6.08 32.89
CA ASN A 205 -4.99 -6.43 34.03
C ASN A 205 -6.11 -7.41 33.62
N GLU A 206 -6.73 -7.20 32.46
CA GLU A 206 -7.77 -8.08 31.93
C GLU A 206 -7.19 -9.45 31.57
N TYR A 207 -5.97 -9.49 31.02
CA TYR A 207 -5.30 -10.76 30.68
C TYR A 207 -5.12 -11.65 31.90
N LYS A 208 -4.74 -11.10 33.05
CA LYS A 208 -4.59 -11.88 34.29
C LYS A 208 -5.88 -12.61 34.67
N LEU A 209 -7.03 -11.98 34.43
CA LEU A 209 -8.36 -12.55 34.72
C LEU A 209 -8.79 -13.56 33.65
N LEU A 210 -8.46 -13.28 32.39
CA LEU A 210 -8.92 -14.05 31.24
C LEU A 210 -7.95 -15.13 30.77
N LYS A 211 -6.75 -15.22 31.38
CA LYS A 211 -5.63 -16.05 30.92
C LYS A 211 -6.05 -17.48 30.59
N LYS A 212 -6.76 -18.15 31.50
CA LYS A 212 -7.19 -19.54 31.29
C LYS A 212 -8.05 -19.71 30.04
N TRP A 213 -8.97 -18.77 29.80
CA TRP A 213 -9.88 -18.80 28.65
C TRP A 213 -9.14 -18.46 27.35
N ILE A 214 -8.25 -17.47 27.39
CA ILE A 214 -7.40 -17.09 26.25
C ILE A 214 -6.47 -18.26 25.86
N ASP A 215 -5.80 -18.89 26.82
CA ASP A 215 -4.91 -20.03 26.57
C ASP A 215 -5.67 -21.23 25.99
N THR A 216 -6.92 -21.44 26.41
CA THR A 216 -7.79 -22.49 25.87
C THR A 216 -8.16 -22.17 24.43
N TYR A 217 -8.64 -20.95 24.17
CA TYR A 217 -8.98 -20.50 22.82
C TYR A 217 -7.80 -20.61 21.84
N ILE A 218 -6.60 -20.21 22.25
CA ILE A 218 -5.39 -20.29 21.43
C ILE A 218 -5.07 -21.74 21.07
N ARG A 219 -5.15 -22.64 22.04
CA ARG A 219 -4.91 -24.08 21.82
C ARG A 219 -5.94 -24.68 20.87
N ASP A 220 -7.22 -24.36 21.06
CA ASP A 220 -8.30 -24.89 20.25
C ASP A 220 -8.22 -24.39 18.80
N VAL A 221 -7.91 -23.10 18.61
CA VAL A 221 -7.72 -22.52 17.27
C VAL A 221 -6.47 -23.10 16.59
N GLY A 222 -5.37 -23.24 17.35
CA GLY A 222 -4.14 -23.84 16.84
C GLY A 222 -4.36 -25.29 16.41
N PHE A 223 -5.03 -26.09 17.23
CA PHE A 223 -5.33 -27.49 16.94
C PHE A 223 -6.30 -27.65 15.76
N LYS A 224 -7.38 -26.86 15.72
CA LYS A 224 -8.45 -27.01 14.73
C LYS A 224 -8.12 -26.40 13.37
N TYR A 225 -7.42 -25.26 13.36
CA TYR A 225 -7.21 -24.46 12.14
C TYR A 225 -5.74 -24.23 11.80
N GLY A 226 -4.78 -24.77 12.56
CA GLY A 226 -3.35 -24.56 12.33
C GLY A 226 -2.92 -23.10 12.42
N THR A 227 -3.72 -22.24 13.06
CA THR A 227 -3.48 -20.80 13.13
C THR A 227 -2.67 -20.46 14.36
N GLU A 228 -1.51 -19.83 14.15
CA GLU A 228 -0.69 -19.30 15.23
C GLU A 228 -1.32 -18.00 15.78
N ILE A 229 -1.66 -18.00 17.08
CA ILE A 229 -2.08 -16.81 17.81
C ILE A 229 -1.00 -16.41 18.80
N ARG A 230 -0.57 -15.15 18.77
CA ARG A 230 0.39 -14.58 19.72
C ARG A 230 -0.30 -13.55 20.62
N VAL A 231 -0.14 -13.67 21.93
CA VAL A 231 -0.73 -12.73 22.90
C VAL A 231 0.18 -11.53 23.10
N PHE A 232 -0.39 -10.34 23.04
CA PHE A 232 0.29 -9.09 23.33
C PHE A 232 -0.46 -8.36 24.44
N THR A 233 0.22 -8.16 25.57
CA THR A 233 -0.32 -7.46 26.73
C THR A 233 0.31 -6.08 26.88
N GLY A 234 -0.50 -5.08 27.17
CA GLY A 234 -0.03 -3.71 27.40
C GLY A 234 -1.08 -2.85 28.10
N SER A 235 -0.77 -1.58 28.33
CA SER A 235 -1.75 -0.62 28.83
C SER A 235 -2.80 -0.25 27.78
N PHE A 236 -2.40 -0.16 26.51
CA PHE A 236 -3.23 0.23 25.37
C PHE A 236 -4.14 1.41 25.69
N LYS A 237 -3.53 2.58 25.97
CA LYS A 237 -4.25 3.74 26.51
C LYS A 237 -5.11 4.44 25.48
N ASN A 238 -4.69 4.42 24.22
CA ASN A 238 -5.36 5.10 23.12
C ASN A 238 -5.26 4.30 21.83
N ILE A 239 -5.98 4.76 20.81
CA ILE A 239 -6.05 4.11 19.50
C ILE A 239 -4.69 4.06 18.80
N HIS A 240 -3.82 5.06 19.00
CA HIS A 240 -2.53 5.15 18.33
C HIS A 240 -1.54 4.11 18.86
N GLU A 241 -1.55 3.83 20.17
CA GLU A 241 -0.73 2.76 20.76
C GLU A 241 -1.05 1.39 20.15
N VAL A 242 -2.35 1.09 20.01
CA VAL A 242 -2.82 -0.16 19.39
C VAL A 242 -2.35 -0.24 17.93
N ARG A 243 -2.60 0.81 17.14
CA ARG A 243 -2.21 0.85 15.72
C ARG A 243 -0.69 0.76 15.54
N ASN A 244 0.10 1.44 16.37
CA ASN A 244 1.55 1.42 16.29
C ASN A 244 2.12 0.02 16.56
N LEU A 245 1.58 -0.71 17.53
CA LEU A 245 1.97 -2.10 17.76
C LEU A 245 1.65 -2.95 16.51
N LEU A 246 0.44 -2.85 15.97
CA LEU A 246 0.06 -3.61 14.78
C LEU A 246 0.96 -3.29 13.57
N ARG A 247 1.31 -2.03 13.36
CA ARG A 247 2.28 -1.61 12.35
C ARG A 247 3.65 -2.26 12.56
N GLN A 248 4.17 -2.27 13.79
CA GLN A 248 5.45 -2.94 14.08
C GLN A 248 5.38 -4.43 13.78
N LEU A 249 4.30 -5.10 14.17
CA LEU A 249 4.08 -6.52 13.89
C LEU A 249 3.84 -6.84 12.41
N TYR A 250 3.50 -5.85 11.59
CA TYR A 250 3.31 -6.04 10.15
C TYR A 250 4.58 -5.75 9.36
N PHE A 251 5.24 -4.62 9.63
CA PHE A 251 6.39 -4.16 8.86
C PHE A 251 7.73 -4.73 9.36
N ASN A 252 7.84 -5.05 10.65
CA ASN A 252 9.15 -5.28 11.29
C ASN A 252 9.34 -6.68 11.87
N THR A 253 8.41 -7.62 11.68
CA THR A 253 8.53 -8.99 12.18
C THR A 253 8.40 -10.02 11.06
N THR A 254 9.00 -11.19 11.29
CA THR A 254 8.85 -12.37 10.43
C THR A 254 8.61 -13.58 11.34
N PRO A 255 7.51 -14.34 11.17
CA PRO A 255 6.38 -14.07 10.28
C PRO A 255 5.64 -12.77 10.63
N ARG A 256 4.98 -12.15 9.64
CA ARG A 256 4.20 -10.91 9.81
C ARG A 256 2.84 -11.19 10.46
N VAL A 257 2.23 -10.17 11.07
CA VAL A 257 0.84 -10.25 11.51
C VAL A 257 -0.10 -10.22 10.31
N LYS A 258 -1.14 -11.07 10.32
CA LYS A 258 -2.19 -11.11 9.28
C LYS A 258 -3.57 -10.70 9.76
N GLY A 259 -3.74 -10.58 11.08
CA GLY A 259 -4.99 -10.21 11.70
C GLY A 259 -4.82 -9.90 13.18
N ALA A 260 -5.79 -9.20 13.75
CA ALA A 260 -5.80 -8.89 15.18
C ALA A 260 -7.15 -9.16 15.82
N ILE A 261 -7.12 -9.62 17.06
CA ILE A 261 -8.27 -9.80 17.94
C ILE A 261 -8.07 -8.85 19.12
N LEU A 262 -8.92 -7.84 19.23
CA LEU A 262 -8.94 -6.89 20.34
C LEU A 262 -9.90 -7.40 21.41
N VAL A 263 -9.39 -7.75 22.60
CA VAL A 263 -10.18 -8.35 23.69
C VAL A 263 -10.45 -7.32 24.77
N GLY A 264 -11.71 -7.26 25.22
CA GLY A 264 -12.12 -6.43 26.34
C GLY A 264 -12.36 -4.97 25.96
N ASN A 265 -12.12 -4.06 26.89
CA ASN A 265 -12.37 -2.63 26.68
C ASN A 265 -11.16 -1.94 26.04
N MET A 266 -10.79 -2.39 24.85
CA MET A 266 -9.72 -1.79 24.05
C MET A 266 -10.16 -0.43 23.49
N PRO A 267 -9.26 0.57 23.40
CA PRO A 267 -9.56 1.81 22.70
C PRO A 267 -10.11 1.51 21.30
N PHE A 268 -11.11 2.26 20.88
CA PHE A 268 -11.75 2.04 19.59
C PHE A 268 -11.94 3.37 18.87
N PRO A 269 -11.51 3.48 17.61
CA PRO A 269 -11.62 4.71 16.85
C PRO A 269 -13.07 4.95 16.43
N LEU A 270 -13.44 6.23 16.38
CA LEU A 270 -14.70 6.68 15.81
C LEU A 270 -14.42 7.24 14.43
N MET A 271 -15.22 6.83 13.44
CA MET A 271 -15.33 7.48 12.16
C MET A 271 -16.61 8.29 12.12
N GLY A 272 -16.61 9.46 11.50
CA GLY A 272 -17.80 10.30 11.48
C GLY A 272 -17.60 11.59 10.71
N GLY A 273 -18.69 12.19 10.28
CA GLY A 273 -18.65 13.41 9.48
C GLY A 273 -19.92 14.22 9.62
N VAL A 274 -20.04 15.23 8.78
CA VAL A 274 -21.24 16.04 8.63
C VAL A 274 -21.87 15.67 7.29
N THR A 275 -23.15 15.33 7.28
CA THR A 275 -23.92 15.08 6.06
C THR A 275 -24.29 16.39 5.36
N ASP A 276 -24.75 16.30 4.11
CA ASP A 276 -25.19 17.46 3.32
C ASP A 276 -26.35 18.24 3.99
N ASP A 277 -27.16 17.57 4.81
CA ASP A 277 -28.22 18.20 5.64
C ASP A 277 -27.71 18.68 7.01
N ASN A 278 -26.39 18.87 7.15
CA ASN A 278 -25.69 19.37 8.33
C ASN A 278 -25.82 18.50 9.59
N LYS A 279 -26.20 17.21 9.45
CA LYS A 279 -26.26 16.28 10.57
C LYS A 279 -24.91 15.65 10.82
N THR A 280 -24.50 15.66 12.08
CA THR A 280 -23.28 14.96 12.49
C THR A 280 -23.58 13.48 12.75
N TYR A 281 -22.79 12.58 12.18
CA TYR A 281 -22.86 11.15 12.47
C TYR A 281 -21.50 10.63 12.95
N SER A 282 -21.52 9.59 13.77
CA SER A 282 -20.31 8.84 14.12
C SER A 282 -20.64 7.36 14.31
N TYR A 283 -19.68 6.50 14.02
CA TYR A 283 -19.76 5.07 14.22
C TYR A 283 -18.39 4.49 14.55
N TYR A 284 -18.41 3.36 15.25
CA TYR A 284 -17.22 2.58 15.54
C TYR A 284 -16.73 1.88 14.27
N SER A 285 -15.44 1.98 13.96
CA SER A 285 -14.84 1.33 12.78
C SER A 285 -13.52 0.65 13.11
N THR A 286 -13.30 -0.58 12.67
CA THR A 286 -11.98 -1.25 12.82
C THR A 286 -10.94 -0.73 11.83
N ARG A 287 -11.35 0.08 10.85
CA ARG A 287 -10.54 0.51 9.71
C ARG A 287 -9.22 1.17 10.06
N TYR A 288 -9.16 1.92 11.17
CA TYR A 288 -7.90 2.51 11.67
C TYR A 288 -6.84 1.46 12.05
N TYR A 289 -7.26 0.26 12.41
CA TYR A 289 -6.40 -0.86 12.77
C TYR A 289 -6.16 -1.83 11.62
N GLU A 290 -7.05 -1.84 10.64
CA GLU A 290 -6.95 -2.68 9.44
C GLU A 290 -6.04 -2.05 8.39
N ASP A 291 -6.11 -0.72 8.26
CA ASP A 291 -5.26 0.06 7.36
C ASP A 291 -4.01 0.57 8.11
N LEU A 292 -2.95 -0.23 8.04
CA LEU A 292 -1.72 -0.02 8.78
C LEU A 292 -0.85 1.05 8.17
N ASP A 293 -0.89 1.29 6.86
CA ASP A 293 -0.09 2.30 6.17
C ASP A 293 -0.85 3.55 5.75
N GLY A 294 -2.18 3.50 5.79
CA GLY A 294 -3.08 4.55 5.36
C GLY A 294 -3.06 5.79 6.22
N TYR A 295 -3.65 6.84 5.65
CA TYR A 295 -3.70 8.14 6.28
C TYR A 295 -5.09 8.45 6.82
N PHE A 296 -5.12 9.04 8.00
CA PHE A 296 -6.33 9.37 8.72
C PHE A 296 -6.21 10.80 9.23
N HIS A 297 -7.14 11.64 8.82
CA HIS A 297 -7.35 12.96 9.41
C HIS A 297 -8.29 12.82 10.59
N PHE A 298 -8.05 13.60 11.65
CA PHE A 298 -8.88 13.64 12.84
C PHE A 298 -9.42 15.04 13.02
N ASN A 299 -10.73 15.17 13.19
CA ASN A 299 -11.34 16.45 13.54
C ASN A 299 -11.07 16.83 15.00
N GLU A 300 -11.50 18.03 15.40
CA GLU A 300 -11.37 18.56 16.77
C GLU A 300 -12.05 17.69 17.83
N ARG A 301 -13.01 16.85 17.45
CA ARG A 301 -13.70 15.90 18.35
C ARG A 301 -12.94 14.57 18.49
N GLY A 302 -11.80 14.43 17.82
CA GLY A 302 -10.98 13.22 17.79
C GLY A 302 -11.57 12.10 16.93
N TRP A 303 -12.51 12.41 16.03
CA TRP A 303 -13.08 11.44 15.10
C TRP A 303 -12.33 11.47 13.79
N ILE A 304 -12.22 10.31 13.17
CA ILE A 304 -11.73 10.19 11.81
C ILE A 304 -12.84 10.69 10.87
N ASP A 305 -12.65 11.87 10.31
CA ASP A 305 -13.55 12.51 9.34
C ASP A 305 -13.11 12.30 7.91
N TRP A 306 -11.83 11.98 7.71
CA TRP A 306 -11.29 11.63 6.43
C TRP A 306 -10.25 10.53 6.54
N TRP A 307 -10.31 9.59 5.60
CA TRP A 307 -9.41 8.45 5.49
C TRP A 307 -9.07 8.22 4.04
N ASN A 308 -7.79 7.98 3.78
CA ASN A 308 -7.31 7.59 2.48
C ASN A 308 -6.39 6.37 2.58
N ASN A 309 -6.71 5.38 1.76
CA ASN A 309 -6.01 4.11 1.74
C ASN A 309 -5.12 4.03 0.50
N THR A 310 -3.82 3.89 0.67
CA THR A 310 -2.90 3.77 -0.47
C THR A 310 -2.71 2.34 -0.99
N ASN A 311 -3.04 1.31 -0.21
CA ASN A 311 -2.64 -0.09 -0.48
C ASN A 311 -3.70 -1.16 -0.08
N GLY A 312 -4.93 -0.78 0.20
CA GLY A 312 -5.98 -1.65 0.73
C GLY A 312 -5.85 -1.93 2.23
N LEU A 313 -6.81 -2.67 2.81
CA LEU A 313 -6.72 -3.10 4.20
C LEU A 313 -5.67 -4.22 4.30
N GLU A 314 -4.61 -4.03 5.10
CA GLU A 314 -3.51 -4.98 5.14
C GLU A 314 -3.73 -6.15 6.11
N ILE A 315 -4.57 -5.95 7.13
CA ILE A 315 -4.98 -7.00 8.08
C ILE A 315 -6.47 -6.92 8.37
N TRP A 316 -7.08 -8.04 8.77
CA TRP A 316 -8.41 -8.02 9.36
C TRP A 316 -8.33 -7.75 10.86
N VAL A 317 -9.32 -7.05 11.42
CA VAL A 317 -9.39 -6.82 12.86
C VAL A 317 -10.76 -7.19 13.38
N ALA A 318 -10.78 -8.04 14.39
CA ALA A 318 -11.99 -8.39 15.13
C ALA A 318 -11.90 -7.82 16.54
N MET A 319 -13.06 -7.53 17.12
CA MET A 319 -13.15 -7.11 18.51
C MET A 319 -14.09 -8.05 19.26
N ILE A 320 -13.60 -8.57 20.38
CA ILE A 320 -14.36 -9.38 21.31
C ILE A 320 -14.55 -8.55 22.57
N ARG A 321 -15.76 -8.02 22.73
CA ARG A 321 -16.18 -7.42 23.98
C ARG A 321 -16.97 -8.44 24.78
N PRO A 322 -16.82 -8.47 26.13
CA PRO A 322 -17.78 -9.20 26.94
C PRO A 322 -19.20 -8.66 26.65
N PRO A 323 -20.24 -9.50 26.71
CA PRO A 323 -21.63 -9.04 26.62
C PRO A 323 -21.85 -7.90 27.60
N SER A 324 -22.56 -6.84 27.18
CA SER A 324 -23.01 -5.78 28.06
C SER A 324 -24.08 -6.34 29.01
N ALA A 325 -23.66 -7.04 30.05
CA ALA A 325 -24.45 -7.42 31.21
C ALA A 325 -23.48 -7.30 32.39
N PHE A 326 -23.51 -6.26 33.22
CA PHE A 326 -24.65 -5.65 33.89
C PHE A 326 -24.53 -4.10 33.92
N PRO A 327 -25.66 -3.37 34.09
CA PRO A 327 -25.72 -1.91 34.19
C PRO A 327 -24.82 -1.30 35.26
#